data_AF-A0A5M6IRK6-F1
#
_entry.id   AF-A0A5M6IRK6-F1
#
_cell.length_a   1.000
_cell.length_b   1.000
_cell.length_c   1.000
_cell.angle_alpha   90.00
_cell.angle_beta   90.00
_cell.angle_gamma   90.00
#
_symmetry.space_group_name_H-M   'P 1'
#
loop_
_entity.id
_entity.type
_entity.pdbx_description
1 polymer ?
#
loop_
_entity_poly.entity_id
_entity_poly.type
_entity_poly.pdbx_seq_one_letter_code
_entity_poly.pdbx_strand_id
1 'polypeptide(L)'
;MARSNAALKDATGEAAGSDNAQWGNVAADRLRSIVERIERLEEERKALAGDIKDIYAEAKSAGFDVKVLRQLIRIRKQEPAEVEEAETLLDVYRRALGM
;
A
#
# COMPACT_ATOMS: atom_id res chain seq x y z
N MET A 1 2.15 66.20 -44.35
CA MET A 1 1.03 65.97 -43.43
C MET A 1 0.82 64.46 -43.32
N ALA A 2 1.40 63.86 -42.29
CA ALA A 2 1.35 62.43 -42.00
C ALA A 2 0.01 62.07 -41.33
N ARG A 3 -0.65 61.02 -41.82
CA ARG A 3 -1.75 60.29 -41.13
C ARG A 3 -1.59 58.83 -41.55
N SER A 4 -0.89 58.03 -40.75
CA SER A 4 -1.42 57.21 -39.64
C SER A 4 -1.57 55.77 -40.09
N ASN A 5 -0.51 55.02 -39.84
CA ASN A 5 -0.47 53.57 -39.78
C ASN A 5 -0.86 53.16 -38.34
N ALA A 6 -2.10 52.77 -38.09
CA ALA A 6 -2.54 52.21 -36.81
C ALA A 6 -3.94 51.62 -36.92
N ALA A 7 -4.05 50.32 -37.21
CA ALA A 7 -5.13 49.43 -36.76
C ALA A 7 -4.92 48.00 -37.29
N LEU A 8 -3.81 47.38 -36.88
CA LEU A 8 -3.62 45.94 -36.97
C LEU A 8 -3.05 45.50 -35.63
N LYS A 9 -3.92 45.39 -34.63
CA LYS A 9 -3.70 44.66 -33.37
C LYS A 9 -5.06 44.48 -32.71
N ASP A 10 -5.23 43.32 -32.09
CA ASP A 10 -6.33 42.94 -31.20
C ASP A 10 -7.53 42.25 -31.86
N ALA A 11 -7.35 40.98 -32.24
CA ALA A 11 -8.46 40.02 -32.31
C ALA A 11 -8.07 38.54 -32.21
N THR A 12 -6.91 38.18 -31.67
CA THR A 12 -6.57 36.76 -31.46
C THR A 12 -5.75 36.59 -30.18
N GLY A 13 -6.42 36.25 -29.07
CA GLY A 13 -5.66 35.93 -27.86
C GLY A 13 -6.42 35.74 -26.56
N GLU A 14 -7.63 35.14 -26.53
CA GLU A 14 -8.24 34.80 -25.24
C GLU A 14 -9.27 33.66 -25.30
N ALA A 15 -8.87 32.49 -25.81
CA ALA A 15 -9.75 31.30 -25.79
C ALA A 15 -9.00 29.95 -25.75
N ALA A 16 -7.77 29.89 -25.25
CA ALA A 16 -6.96 28.66 -25.22
C ALA A 16 -6.48 28.25 -23.81
N GLY A 17 -6.99 28.89 -22.75
CA GLY A 17 -6.53 28.70 -21.37
C GLY A 17 -7.50 28.01 -20.40
N SER A 18 -8.76 27.79 -20.76
CA SER A 18 -9.79 27.29 -19.82
C SER A 18 -9.84 25.76 -19.70
N ASP A 19 -9.69 25.03 -20.81
CA ASP A 19 -9.97 23.59 -20.83
C ASP A 19 -8.87 22.74 -20.18
N ASN A 20 -7.61 23.15 -20.33
CA ASN A 20 -6.48 22.50 -19.64
C ASN A 20 -6.51 22.73 -18.12
N ALA A 21 -6.96 23.91 -17.67
CA ALA A 21 -7.12 24.20 -16.24
C ALA A 21 -8.28 23.40 -15.63
N GLN A 22 -9.39 23.25 -16.35
CA GLN A 22 -10.56 22.47 -15.91
C GLN A 22 -10.23 20.97 -15.76
N TRP A 23 -9.56 20.37 -16.74
CA TRP A 23 -9.15 18.96 -16.67
C TRP A 23 -8.00 18.71 -15.70
N GLY A 24 -7.06 19.66 -15.58
CA GLY A 24 -6.00 19.65 -14.58
C GLY A 24 -6.56 19.64 -13.14
N ASN A 25 -7.62 20.40 -12.89
CA ASN A 25 -8.28 20.45 -11.58
C ASN A 25 -8.99 19.13 -11.24
N VAL A 26 -9.77 18.55 -12.17
CA VAL A 26 -10.46 17.26 -11.92
C VAL A 26 -9.47 16.11 -11.73
N ALA A 27 -8.38 16.09 -12.51
CA ALA A 27 -7.31 15.10 -12.34
C ALA A 27 -6.57 15.26 -11.00
N ALA A 28 -6.31 16.50 -10.57
CA ALA A 28 -5.69 16.81 -9.29
C ALA A 28 -6.58 16.41 -8.10
N ASP A 29 -7.88 16.67 -8.16
CA ASP A 29 -8.83 16.29 -7.10
C ASP A 29 -8.94 14.76 -6.95
N ARG A 30 -8.98 14.04 -8.08
CA ARG A 30 -8.98 12.57 -8.06
C ARG A 30 -7.68 12.01 -7.49
N LEU A 31 -6.53 12.57 -7.87
CA LEU A 31 -5.23 12.18 -7.33
C LEU A 31 -5.17 12.43 -5.82
N ARG A 32 -5.59 13.61 -5.36
CA ARG A 32 -5.66 13.96 -3.94
C ARG A 32 -6.51 12.96 -3.16
N SER A 33 -7.71 12.64 -3.65
CA SER A 33 -8.59 11.66 -3.02
C SER A 33 -7.95 10.26 -2.92
N ILE A 34 -7.21 9.82 -3.94
CA ILE A 34 -6.49 8.54 -3.89
C ILE A 34 -5.38 8.58 -2.83
N VAL A 35 -4.58 9.65 -2.80
CA VAL A 35 -3.48 9.83 -1.84
C VAL A 35 -4.02 9.84 -0.41
N GLU A 36 -5.01 10.67 -0.10
CA GLU A 36 -5.60 10.77 1.25
C GLU A 36 -6.17 9.43 1.73
N ARG A 37 -6.80 8.67 0.82
CA ARG A 37 -7.32 7.33 1.14
C ARG A 37 -6.20 6.34 1.43
N ILE A 38 -5.08 6.40 0.72
CA ILE A 38 -3.91 5.56 0.97
C ILE A 38 -3.27 5.94 2.30
N GLU A 39 -3.04 7.23 2.55
CA GLU A 39 -2.42 7.71 3.80
C GLU A 39 -3.21 7.27 5.04
N ARG A 40 -4.54 7.39 5.01
CA ARG A 40 -5.38 6.85 6.09
C ARG A 40 -5.20 5.34 6.29
N LEU A 41 -5.15 4.56 5.21
CA LEU A 41 -4.93 3.10 5.30
C LEU A 41 -3.51 2.76 5.79
N GLU A 42 -2.51 3.59 5.47
CA GLU A 42 -1.14 3.47 5.99
C GLU A 42 -1.10 3.70 7.51
N GLU A 43 -1.81 4.71 8.00
CA GLU A 43 -1.94 5.00 9.44
C GLU A 43 -2.65 3.87 10.18
N GLU A 44 -3.80 3.39 9.65
CA GLU A 44 -4.53 2.25 10.20
C GLU A 44 -3.65 1.00 10.26
N ARG A 45 -2.90 0.70 9.19
CA ARG A 45 -1.98 -0.44 9.17
C ARG A 45 -0.86 -0.28 10.19
N LYS A 46 -0.34 0.93 10.39
CA LYS A 46 0.69 1.20 11.40
C LYS A 46 0.16 1.00 12.82
N ALA A 47 -1.06 1.46 13.10
CA ALA A 47 -1.72 1.24 14.38
C ALA A 47 -1.89 -0.27 14.65
N LEU A 48 -2.46 -1.01 13.70
CA LEU A 48 -2.62 -2.47 13.81
C LEU A 48 -1.29 -3.21 13.98
N ALA A 49 -0.23 -2.76 13.31
CA ALA A 49 1.11 -3.32 13.48
C ALA A 49 1.67 -3.08 14.90
N GLY A 50 1.32 -1.94 15.51
CA GLY A 50 1.59 -1.63 16.92
C GLY A 50 0.88 -2.61 17.84
N ASP A 51 -0.44 -2.76 17.67
CA ASP A 51 -1.26 -3.68 18.49
C ASP A 51 -0.73 -5.12 18.41
N ILE A 52 -0.40 -5.60 17.21
CA ILE A 52 0.20 -6.93 17.01
C ILE A 52 1.52 -7.08 17.76
N LYS A 53 2.36 -6.03 17.76
CA LYS A 53 3.65 -6.03 18.47
C LYS A 53 3.43 -6.12 19.99
N ASP A 54 2.46 -5.40 20.51
CA ASP A 54 2.15 -5.40 21.94
C ASP A 54 1.61 -6.77 22.39
N ILE A 55 0.77 -7.43 21.57
CA ILE A 55 0.33 -8.81 21.82
C ILE A 55 1.51 -9.79 21.85
N TYR A 56 2.48 -9.66 20.93
CA TYR A 56 3.69 -10.49 20.99
C TYR A 56 4.54 -10.20 22.24
N ALA A 57 4.58 -8.96 22.72
CA ALA A 57 5.29 -8.59 23.94
C ALA A 57 4.59 -9.16 25.20
N GLU A 58 3.26 -9.14 25.23
CA GLU A 58 2.45 -9.79 26.25
C GLU A 58 2.71 -11.31 26.26
N ALA A 59 2.63 -11.97 25.11
CA ALA A 59 2.90 -13.39 24.97
C ALA A 59 4.31 -13.76 25.46
N LYS A 60 5.31 -12.91 25.16
CA LYS A 60 6.68 -13.09 25.66
C LYS A 60 6.73 -12.99 27.19
N SER A 61 6.03 -12.01 27.77
CA SER A 61 5.96 -11.82 29.23
C SER A 61 5.23 -12.97 29.93
N ALA A 62 4.26 -13.60 29.25
CA ALA A 62 3.57 -14.80 29.69
C ALA A 62 4.39 -16.10 29.50
N GLY A 63 5.61 -16.02 28.95
CA GLY A 63 6.52 -17.16 28.81
C GLY A 63 6.46 -17.92 27.48
N PHE A 64 5.72 -17.42 26.48
CA PHE A 64 5.68 -18.04 25.15
C PHE A 64 6.87 -17.63 24.28
N ASP A 65 7.36 -18.57 23.45
CA ASP A 65 8.36 -18.27 22.43
C ASP A 65 7.72 -17.56 21.22
N VAL A 66 8.07 -16.30 21.03
CA VAL A 66 7.55 -15.44 19.95
C VAL A 66 7.91 -15.96 18.56
N LYS A 67 9.07 -16.62 18.37
CA LYS A 67 9.45 -17.18 17.06
C LYS A 67 8.56 -18.36 16.71
N VAL A 68 8.30 -19.23 17.69
CA VAL A 68 7.38 -20.36 17.52
C VAL A 68 5.95 -19.88 17.23
N LEU A 69 5.46 -18.85 17.93
CA LEU A 69 4.15 -18.27 17.64
C LEU A 69 4.04 -17.70 16.22
N ARG A 70 5.07 -17.01 15.73
CA ARG A 70 5.11 -16.51 14.35
C ARG A 70 5.07 -17.65 13.33
N GLN A 71 5.79 -18.73 13.58
CA GLN A 71 5.74 -19.93 12.75
C GLN A 71 4.34 -20.55 12.78
N LEU A 72 3.74 -20.70 13.96
CA LEU A 72 2.39 -21.24 14.12
C LEU A 72 1.35 -20.41 13.34
N ILE A 73 1.41 -19.09 13.43
CA ILE A 73 0.50 -18.20 12.67
C ILE A 73 0.71 -18.35 11.16
N ARG A 74 1.95 -18.56 10.69
CA ARG A 74 2.23 -18.82 9.27
C ARG A 74 1.65 -20.15 8.81
N ILE A 75 1.77 -21.20 9.62
CA ILE A 75 1.19 -22.53 9.34
C ILE A 75 -0.34 -22.42 9.29
N ARG A 76 -0.95 -21.73 10.24
CA ARG A 76 -2.42 -21.52 10.30
C ARG A 76 -3.02 -20.75 9.11
N LYS A 77 -2.19 -20.11 8.28
CA LYS A 77 -2.63 -19.40 7.08
C LYS A 77 -2.58 -20.27 5.81
N GLN A 78 -1.98 -21.46 5.89
CA GLN A 78 -1.88 -22.40 4.79
C GLN A 78 -3.09 -23.35 4.76
N GLU A 79 -3.30 -23.98 3.61
CA GLU A 79 -4.36 -24.98 3.44
C GLU A 79 -3.99 -26.26 4.21
N PRO A 80 -4.94 -26.94 4.91
CA PRO A 80 -4.59 -28.05 5.79
C PRO A 80 -3.89 -29.22 5.08
N ALA A 81 -4.26 -29.55 3.85
CA ALA A 81 -3.64 -30.65 3.12
C ALA A 81 -2.22 -30.28 2.66
N GLU A 82 -1.97 -29.04 2.24
CA GLU A 82 -0.61 -28.54 1.95
C GLU A 82 0.31 -28.64 3.19
N VAL A 83 -0.21 -28.32 4.38
CA VAL A 83 0.55 -28.45 5.64
C VAL A 83 0.87 -29.91 5.93
N GLU A 84 -0.11 -30.80 5.84
CA GLU A 84 0.06 -32.23 6.10
C GLU A 84 1.06 -32.89 5.13
N GLU A 85 0.99 -32.55 3.84
CA GLU A 85 1.93 -33.02 2.82
C GLU A 85 3.36 -32.56 3.15
N ALA A 86 3.54 -31.27 3.47
CA ALA A 86 4.84 -30.71 3.82
C ALA A 86 5.42 -31.33 5.11
N GLU A 87 4.59 -31.57 6.13
CA GLU A 87 5.00 -32.24 7.37
C GLU A 87 5.43 -33.69 7.13
N THR A 88 4.68 -34.41 6.29
CA THR A 88 5.01 -35.78 5.89
C THR A 88 6.36 -35.85 5.17
N LEU A 89 6.58 -34.97 4.19
CA LEU A 89 7.85 -34.90 3.47
C LEU A 89 9.02 -34.51 4.37
N LEU A 90 8.82 -33.54 5.26
CA LEU A 90 9.84 -33.11 6.22
C LEU A 90 10.27 -34.27 7.14
N ASP A 91 9.31 -35.06 7.60
CA ASP A 91 9.54 -36.23 8.45
C ASP A 91 10.31 -37.34 7.70
N VAL A 92 9.97 -37.60 6.43
CA VAL A 92 10.76 -38.50 5.55
C VAL A 92 12.21 -38.02 5.42
N TYR A 93 12.41 -36.72 5.17
CA TYR A 93 13.76 -36.16 5.01
C TYR A 93 14.57 -36.17 6.31
N ARG A 94 13.94 -35.92 7.46
CA ARG A 94 14.59 -36.02 8.77
C ARG A 94 15.09 -37.44 9.04
N ARG A 95 14.25 -38.45 8.81
CA ARG A 95 14.65 -39.86 8.93
C ARG A 95 15.81 -40.20 8.01
N ALA A 96 15.78 -39.76 6.76
CA ALA A 96 16.87 -39.99 5.80
C ALA A 96 18.20 -39.35 6.24
N LEU A 97 18.15 -38.25 6.99
CA LEU A 97 19.31 -37.55 7.55
C LEU A 97 19.69 -38.00 8.96
N GLY A 98 18.92 -38.90 9.58
CA GLY A 98 19.14 -39.36 10.96
C GLY A 98 18.87 -38.30 12.03
N MET A 99 17.97 -37.35 11.76
CA MET A 99 17.50 -36.31 12.68
C MET A 99 16.17 -36.65 13.32
#